data_AF-A0A3C0NIY8-F1
#
_entry.id   AF-A0A3C0NIY8-F1
#
_cell.length_a   1.000
_cell.length_b   1.000
_cell.length_c   1.000
_cell.angle_alpha   90.00
_cell.angle_beta   90.00
_cell.angle_gamma   90.00
#
_symmetry.space_group_name_H-M   'P 1'
#
loop_
_entity.id
_entity.type
_entity.pdbx_description
1 polymer ?
#
loop_
_entity_poly.entity_id
_entity_poly.type
_entity_poly.pdbx_seq_one_letter_code
_entity_poly.pdbx_strand_id
1 'polypeptide(L)'
;MNIEDIARYYIATPAYKIPSELARNFQRFIIDLAQVELQGINCQYVDFQPYLRGQEVCLEDIRADVNRGSLLVSTQFNESNLLGRQANMIFRCIHDMHHVKLNADFSWQGECASTRHFMSLTDNFLFKQLLFSEILGQSAVYLYDGQFPEHQKVVLFEQDKLLFI
;
A
#
# COMPACT_ATOMS: atom_id res chain seq x y z
N MET A 1 -9.81 3.10 -14.87
CA MET A 1 -10.57 4.13 -14.14
C MET A 1 -9.63 5.31 -13.89
N ASN A 2 -10.05 6.57 -14.01
CA ASN A 2 -9.14 7.69 -13.73
C ASN A 2 -9.00 7.93 -12.21
N ILE A 3 -8.03 8.74 -11.78
CA ILE A 3 -7.74 9.00 -10.35
C ILE A 3 -8.98 9.52 -9.62
N GLU A 4 -9.67 10.49 -10.23
CA GLU A 4 -10.84 11.16 -9.67
C GLU A 4 -12.00 10.19 -9.43
N ASP A 5 -12.26 9.28 -10.36
CA ASP A 5 -13.31 8.27 -10.24
C ASP A 5 -13.04 7.35 -9.04
N ILE A 6 -11.78 6.92 -8.84
CA ILE A 6 -11.40 6.07 -7.71
C ILE A 6 -11.49 6.85 -6.39
N ALA A 7 -10.99 8.09 -6.36
CA ALA A 7 -11.06 8.94 -5.18
C ALA A 7 -12.53 9.16 -4.75
N ARG A 8 -13.39 9.58 -5.69
CA ARG A 8 -14.83 9.78 -5.45
C ARG A 8 -15.51 8.49 -5.01
N TYR A 9 -15.18 7.36 -5.65
CA TYR A 9 -15.72 6.06 -5.26
C TYR A 9 -15.31 5.67 -3.84
N TYR A 10 -14.02 5.80 -3.51
CA TYR A 10 -13.51 5.51 -2.18
C TYR A 10 -14.20 6.39 -1.14
N ILE A 11 -14.30 7.70 -1.37
CA ILE A 11 -14.96 8.65 -0.47
C ILE A 11 -16.43 8.28 -0.26
N ALA A 12 -17.19 8.06 -1.34
CA ALA A 12 -18.63 7.82 -1.27
C ALA A 12 -19.01 6.43 -0.74
N THR A 13 -18.16 5.42 -0.92
CA THR A 13 -18.48 4.04 -0.56
C THR A 13 -18.42 3.84 0.96
N PRO A 14 -19.47 3.27 1.59
CA PRO A 14 -19.45 2.95 3.02
C PRO A 14 -18.29 2.02 3.39
N ALA A 15 -17.72 2.22 4.58
CA ALA A 15 -16.68 1.33 5.08
C ALA A 15 -17.22 -0.10 5.22
N TYR A 16 -16.52 -1.06 4.62
CA TYR A 16 -16.79 -2.47 4.81
C TYR A 16 -16.40 -2.90 6.23
N LYS A 17 -17.32 -3.53 6.95
CA LYS A 17 -17.06 -4.08 8.28
C LYS A 17 -16.31 -5.40 8.14
N ILE A 18 -14.99 -5.33 8.26
CA ILE A 18 -14.09 -6.47 8.12
C ILE A 18 -14.31 -7.47 9.26
N PRO A 19 -14.67 -8.74 8.97
CA PRO A 19 -14.72 -9.77 9.99
C PRO A 19 -13.33 -9.99 10.60
N SER A 20 -13.25 -10.19 11.92
CA SER A 20 -11.94 -10.35 12.61
C SER A 20 -11.11 -11.52 12.07
N GLU A 21 -11.77 -12.57 11.59
CA GLU A 21 -11.09 -13.69 10.94
C GLU A 21 -10.46 -13.29 9.60
N LEU A 22 -11.18 -12.51 8.78
CA LEU A 22 -10.65 -11.99 7.52
C LEU A 22 -9.43 -11.09 7.76
N ALA A 23 -9.49 -10.21 8.76
CA ALA A 23 -8.36 -9.36 9.13
C ALA A 23 -7.14 -10.19 9.55
N ARG A 24 -7.31 -11.21 10.40
CA ARG A 24 -6.21 -12.11 10.81
C ARG A 24 -5.62 -12.88 9.63
N ASN A 25 -6.45 -13.37 8.72
CA ASN A 25 -5.99 -14.10 7.54
C ASN A 25 -5.21 -13.18 6.59
N PHE A 26 -5.66 -11.93 6.43
CA PHE A 26 -4.93 -10.94 5.63
C PHE A 26 -3.60 -10.55 6.27
N GLN A 27 -3.56 -10.32 7.58
CA GLN A 27 -2.31 -10.06 8.31
C GLN A 27 -1.32 -11.23 8.16
N ARG A 28 -1.80 -12.48 8.24
CA ARG A 28 -0.98 -13.66 8.00
C ARG A 28 -0.41 -13.66 6.58
N PHE A 29 -1.23 -13.38 5.57
CA PHE A 29 -0.78 -13.25 4.19
C PHE A 29 0.34 -12.22 4.03
N ILE A 30 0.23 -11.04 4.65
CA ILE A 30 1.30 -10.02 4.63
C ILE A 30 2.58 -10.52 5.28
N ILE A 31 2.49 -11.19 6.43
CA ILE A 31 3.65 -11.72 7.16
C ILE A 31 4.34 -12.83 6.35
N ASP A 32 3.57 -13.72 5.73
CA ASP A 32 4.11 -14.81 4.93
C ASP A 32 4.76 -14.26 3.66
N LEU A 33 4.15 -13.25 3.03
CA LEU A 33 4.70 -12.60 1.86
C LEU A 33 6.04 -11.89 2.15
N ALA A 34 6.18 -11.29 3.33
CA ALA A 34 7.42 -10.64 3.76
C ALA A 34 8.63 -11.59 3.76
N GLN A 35 8.43 -12.89 4.02
CA GLN A 35 9.51 -13.88 4.02
C GLN A 35 10.15 -14.04 2.65
N VAL A 36 9.38 -13.78 1.59
CA VAL A 36 9.83 -13.85 0.19
C VAL A 36 10.23 -12.47 -0.30
N GLU A 37 9.36 -11.49 -0.12
CA GLU A 37 9.51 -10.18 -0.74
C GLU A 37 10.63 -9.34 -0.14
N LEU A 38 10.96 -9.56 1.14
CA LEU A 38 11.97 -8.81 1.89
C LEU A 38 13.20 -9.67 2.26
N GLN A 39 13.40 -10.80 1.57
CA GLN A 39 14.54 -11.66 1.84
C GLN A 39 15.87 -10.90 1.68
N GLY A 40 16.68 -10.90 2.73
CA GLY A 40 17.98 -10.22 2.74
C GLY A 40 17.91 -8.70 2.96
N ILE A 41 16.72 -8.16 3.24
CA ILE A 41 16.51 -6.73 3.49
C ILE A 41 16.29 -6.47 4.98
N ASN A 42 17.14 -5.63 5.56
CA ASN A 42 16.96 -5.14 6.91
C ASN A 42 16.02 -3.94 6.91
N CYS A 43 14.74 -4.18 7.23
CA CYS A 43 13.74 -3.12 7.37
C CYS A 43 13.89 -2.43 8.73
N GLN A 44 14.08 -1.12 8.72
CA GLN A 44 14.23 -0.29 9.93
C GLN A 44 13.10 0.73 10.01
N TYR A 45 12.55 0.90 11.19
CA TYR A 45 11.41 1.77 11.41
C TYR A 45 11.88 3.08 12.07
N VAL A 46 11.62 4.20 11.40
CA VAL A 46 12.10 5.53 11.82
C VAL A 46 10.93 6.48 12.09
N ASP A 47 11.10 7.50 12.92
CA ASP A 47 10.04 8.46 13.30
C ASP A 47 10.02 9.74 12.44
N PHE A 48 10.80 9.76 11.36
CA PHE A 48 10.87 10.81 10.34
C PHE A 48 10.51 10.27 8.94
N GLN A 49 10.49 11.14 7.92
CA GLN A 49 10.31 10.76 6.51
C GLN A 49 11.68 10.55 5.84
N PRO A 50 12.16 9.31 5.65
CA PRO A 50 13.56 9.05 5.29
C PRO A 50 13.94 9.41 3.86
N TYR A 51 12.97 9.46 2.94
CA TYR A 51 13.20 9.57 1.50
C TYR A 51 12.54 10.80 0.87
N LEU A 52 12.10 11.76 1.69
CA LEU A 52 11.45 12.97 1.19
C LEU A 52 12.50 13.95 0.63
N ARG A 53 12.35 14.32 -0.64
CA ARG A 53 13.09 15.42 -1.28
C ARG A 53 12.12 16.54 -1.65
N GLY A 54 12.03 17.55 -0.79
CA GLY A 54 11.03 18.61 -0.93
C GLY A 54 9.65 18.08 -0.53
N GLN A 55 8.75 17.92 -1.50
CA GLN A 55 7.38 17.41 -1.27
C GLN A 55 7.17 15.98 -1.77
N GLU A 56 8.17 15.38 -2.42
CA GLU A 56 8.03 14.08 -3.08
C GLU A 56 8.97 13.04 -2.48
N VAL A 57 8.56 11.77 -2.54
CA VAL A 57 9.40 10.63 -2.14
C VAL A 57 10.35 10.29 -3.29
N CYS A 58 11.65 10.20 -3.00
CA CYS A 58 12.68 9.90 -3.99
C CYS A 58 12.94 8.38 -4.09
N LEU A 59 12.52 7.77 -5.20
CA LEU A 59 12.70 6.34 -5.46
C LEU A 59 14.18 5.94 -5.52
N GLU A 60 15.05 6.82 -6.01
CA GLU A 60 16.48 6.58 -6.13
C GLU A 60 17.15 6.41 -4.77
N ASP A 61 16.71 7.15 -3.75
CA ASP A 61 17.23 7.03 -2.39
C ASP A 61 16.80 5.71 -1.75
N ILE A 62 15.54 5.31 -1.95
CA ILE A 62 15.04 3.97 -1.53
C ILE A 62 15.87 2.88 -2.20
N ARG A 63 16.08 2.98 -3.50
CA ARG A 63 16.87 2.02 -4.27
C ARG A 63 18.32 1.94 -3.78
N ALA A 64 18.94 3.08 -3.45
CA ALA A 64 20.30 3.13 -2.94
C ALA A 64 20.43 2.37 -1.62
N ASP A 65 19.47 2.51 -0.71
CA ASP A 65 19.43 1.78 0.56
C ASP A 65 19.14 0.29 0.35
N VAL A 66 18.17 -0.05 -0.52
CA VAL A 66 17.82 -1.44 -0.82
C VAL A 66 19.00 -2.19 -1.42
N ASN A 67 19.78 -1.54 -2.30
CA ASN A 67 21.02 -2.10 -2.86
C ASN A 67 22.11 -2.36 -1.80
N ARG A 68 22.01 -1.73 -0.62
CA ARG A 68 22.87 -1.97 0.54
C ARG A 68 22.28 -2.96 1.54
N GLY A 69 21.13 -3.55 1.23
CA GLY A 69 20.42 -4.50 2.09
C GLY A 69 19.61 -3.85 3.21
N SER A 70 19.22 -2.58 3.07
CA SER A 70 18.44 -1.83 4.06
C SER A 70 17.21 -1.16 3.45
N LEU A 71 16.17 -0.97 4.26
CA LEU A 71 15.01 -0.18 3.87
C LEU A 71 14.49 0.57 5.11
N LEU A 72 14.43 1.90 5.05
CA LEU A 72 13.88 2.73 6.11
C LEU A 72 12.39 2.97 5.85
N VAL A 73 11.53 2.70 6.80
CA VAL A 73 10.09 2.99 6.68
C VAL A 73 9.66 3.88 7.84
N SER A 74 8.96 4.97 7.52
CA SER A 74 8.45 5.88 8.54
C SER A 74 7.36 5.23 9.39
N THR A 75 7.40 5.47 10.69
CA THR A 75 6.34 5.09 11.65
C THR A 75 5.25 6.15 11.76
N GLN A 76 5.42 7.30 11.10
CA GLN A 76 4.39 8.33 11.00
C GLN A 76 3.18 7.79 10.21
N PHE A 77 1.97 8.17 10.66
CA PHE A 77 0.70 7.77 10.05
C PHE A 77 0.49 6.25 9.91
N ASN A 78 0.98 5.48 10.88
CA ASN A 78 0.96 4.01 10.87
C ASN A 78 -0.31 3.39 11.53
N GLU A 79 -1.47 3.94 11.21
CA GLU A 79 -2.74 3.59 11.85
C GLU A 79 -3.63 2.86 10.84
N SER A 80 -3.54 1.52 10.78
CA SER A 80 -4.45 0.70 9.95
C SER A 80 -5.37 -0.14 10.84
N ASN A 81 -6.68 0.02 10.68
CA ASN A 81 -7.70 -0.80 11.35
C ASN A 81 -7.72 -2.26 10.84
N LEU A 82 -7.22 -2.50 9.63
CA LEU A 82 -7.15 -3.83 9.02
C LEU A 82 -5.88 -4.58 9.48
N LEU A 83 -4.72 -3.94 9.36
CA LEU A 83 -3.42 -4.57 9.60
C LEU A 83 -2.95 -4.44 11.05
N GLY A 84 -3.40 -3.41 11.76
CA GLY A 84 -2.79 -3.01 13.02
C GLY A 84 -1.35 -2.51 12.83
N ARG A 85 -0.79 -1.91 13.89
CA ARG A 85 0.50 -1.19 13.80
C ARG A 85 1.66 -2.04 13.27
N GLN A 86 1.76 -3.31 13.70
CA GLN A 86 2.90 -4.16 13.36
C GLN A 86 2.83 -4.67 11.92
N ALA A 87 1.70 -5.25 11.51
CA ALA A 87 1.58 -5.76 10.14
C ALA A 87 1.54 -4.63 9.12
N ASN A 88 1.08 -3.42 9.50
CA ASN A 88 1.12 -2.27 8.61
C ASN A 88 2.55 -1.80 8.30
N MET A 89 3.48 -1.89 9.26
CA MET A 89 4.90 -1.59 8.96
C MET A 89 5.51 -2.59 7.98
N ILE A 90 5.19 -3.88 8.15
CA ILE A 90 5.64 -4.94 7.23
C ILE A 90 5.05 -4.69 5.83
N PHE A 91 3.76 -4.39 5.77
CA PHE A 91 3.06 -4.06 4.54
C PHE A 91 3.72 -2.89 3.80
N ARG A 92 4.05 -1.81 4.51
CA ARG A 92 4.76 -0.65 3.95
C ARG A 92 6.15 -1.00 3.42
N CYS A 93 6.88 -1.91 4.09
CA CYS A 93 8.16 -2.39 3.58
C CYS A 93 7.98 -3.14 2.25
N ILE A 94 6.98 -4.03 2.16
CA ILE A 94 6.68 -4.76 0.92
C ILE A 94 6.30 -3.77 -0.19
N HIS A 95 5.43 -2.81 0.12
CA HIS A 95 5.00 -1.76 -0.79
C HIS A 95 6.19 -0.98 -1.38
N ASP A 96 7.05 -0.41 -0.53
CA ASP A 96 8.19 0.38 -0.99
C ASP A 96 9.21 -0.49 -1.77
N MET A 97 9.37 -1.76 -1.38
CA MET A 97 10.15 -2.73 -2.13
C MET A 97 9.56 -3.01 -3.53
N HIS A 98 8.23 -3.04 -3.68
CA HIS A 98 7.59 -3.20 -4.99
C HIS A 98 7.85 -2.02 -5.91
N HIS A 99 7.86 -0.79 -5.40
CA HIS A 99 8.30 0.38 -6.18
C HIS A 99 9.74 0.22 -6.69
N VAL A 100 10.65 -0.27 -5.84
CA VAL A 100 12.03 -0.54 -6.23
C VAL A 100 12.13 -1.63 -7.30
N LYS A 101 11.48 -2.79 -7.07
CA LYS A 101 11.52 -3.95 -7.99
C LYS A 101 10.99 -3.62 -9.38
N LEU A 102 9.94 -2.81 -9.44
CA LEU A 102 9.27 -2.44 -10.70
C LEU A 102 9.87 -1.20 -11.36
N ASN A 103 10.79 -0.51 -10.69
CA ASN A 103 11.23 0.83 -11.08
C ASN A 103 10.02 1.77 -11.30
N ALA A 104 9.06 1.69 -10.38
CA ALA A 104 7.83 2.47 -10.39
C ALA A 104 7.95 3.61 -9.36
N ASP A 105 7.77 4.84 -9.80
CA ASP A 105 7.75 6.01 -8.91
C ASP A 105 6.47 6.05 -8.05
N PHE A 106 6.28 7.12 -7.28
CA PHE A 106 5.08 7.35 -6.45
C PHE A 106 4.03 8.21 -7.19
N SER A 107 4.12 8.29 -8.52
CA SER A 107 3.04 8.85 -9.34
C SER A 107 1.84 7.90 -9.33
N TRP A 108 0.69 8.38 -9.81
CA TRP A 108 -0.49 7.52 -9.96
C TRP A 108 -0.20 6.23 -10.75
N GLN A 109 0.54 6.34 -11.84
CA GLN A 109 0.90 5.21 -12.69
C GLN A 109 1.81 4.24 -11.94
N GLY A 110 2.73 4.76 -11.12
CA GLY A 110 3.60 3.96 -10.28
C GLY A 110 2.86 3.22 -9.17
N GLU A 111 1.94 3.89 -8.48
CA GLU A 111 1.02 3.30 -7.49
C GLU A 111 0.12 2.20 -8.11
N CYS A 112 -0.36 2.44 -9.33
CA CYS A 112 -1.11 1.42 -10.08
C CYS A 112 -0.24 0.20 -10.42
N ALA A 113 1.01 0.43 -10.82
CA ALA A 113 1.94 -0.65 -11.14
C ALA A 113 2.28 -1.48 -9.89
N SER A 114 2.65 -0.83 -8.78
CA SER A 114 2.96 -1.50 -7.50
C SER A 114 1.75 -2.27 -6.97
N THR A 115 0.56 -1.67 -6.99
CA THR A 115 -0.67 -2.33 -6.52
C THR A 115 -1.05 -3.52 -7.38
N ARG A 116 -1.00 -3.39 -8.71
CA ARG A 116 -1.30 -4.50 -9.62
C ARG A 116 -0.34 -5.68 -9.38
N HIS A 117 0.94 -5.38 -9.18
CA HIS A 117 1.91 -6.41 -8.83
C HIS A 117 1.57 -7.07 -7.49
N PHE A 118 1.29 -6.30 -6.45
CA PHE A 118 0.90 -6.84 -5.15
C PHE A 118 -0.32 -7.76 -5.25
N MET A 119 -1.37 -7.30 -5.95
CA MET A 119 -2.58 -8.10 -6.18
C MET A 119 -2.33 -9.38 -6.97
N SER A 120 -1.30 -9.44 -7.82
CA SER A 120 -0.95 -10.64 -8.59
C SER A 120 -0.38 -11.76 -7.71
N LEU A 121 0.03 -11.46 -6.48
CA LEU A 121 0.59 -12.41 -5.52
C LEU A 121 -0.48 -13.20 -4.75
N THR A 122 -1.75 -13.03 -5.10
CA THR A 122 -2.87 -13.77 -4.50
C THR A 122 -3.98 -14.01 -5.52
N ASP A 123 -4.64 -15.17 -5.44
CA ASP A 123 -5.88 -15.44 -6.17
C ASP A 123 -7.13 -15.07 -5.37
N ASN A 124 -6.97 -14.68 -4.10
CA ASN A 124 -8.09 -14.33 -3.24
C ASN A 124 -8.65 -12.95 -3.62
N PHE A 125 -9.85 -12.94 -4.20
CA PHE A 125 -10.51 -11.71 -4.66
C PHE A 125 -10.78 -10.71 -3.52
N LEU A 126 -11.11 -11.16 -2.31
CA LEU A 126 -11.25 -10.26 -1.17
C LEU A 126 -9.90 -9.61 -0.83
N PHE A 127 -8.80 -10.36 -0.84
CA PHE A 127 -7.48 -9.79 -0.56
C PHE A 127 -7.07 -8.75 -1.60
N LYS A 128 -7.42 -8.95 -2.88
CA LYS A 128 -7.22 -7.92 -3.91
C LYS A 128 -7.96 -6.63 -3.55
N GLN A 129 -9.22 -6.72 -3.09
CA GLN A 129 -9.99 -5.53 -2.67
C GLN A 129 -9.41 -4.86 -1.41
N LEU A 130 -8.85 -5.65 -0.48
CA LEU A 130 -8.15 -5.11 0.70
C LEU A 130 -6.89 -4.35 0.28
N LEU A 131 -6.05 -4.94 -0.60
CA LEU A 131 -4.86 -4.29 -1.15
C LEU A 131 -5.20 -3.02 -1.92
N PHE A 132 -6.29 -3.03 -2.71
CA PHE A 132 -6.80 -1.83 -3.37
C PHE A 132 -7.08 -0.71 -2.38
N SER A 133 -7.76 -1.03 -1.28
CA SER A 133 -8.16 -0.04 -0.28
C SER A 133 -6.98 0.50 0.53
N GLU A 134 -5.98 -0.33 0.82
CA GLU A 134 -4.78 0.07 1.58
C GLU A 134 -3.78 0.87 0.74
N ILE A 135 -3.80 0.75 -0.60
CA ILE A 135 -2.89 1.45 -1.51
C ILE A 135 -3.68 2.45 -2.37
N LEU A 136 -4.26 2.00 -3.49
CA LEU A 136 -4.86 2.87 -4.49
C LEU A 136 -6.00 3.74 -4.00
N GLY A 137 -6.87 3.25 -3.11
CA GLY A 137 -7.98 4.04 -2.58
C GLY A 137 -7.49 5.30 -1.86
N GLN A 138 -6.44 5.15 -1.04
CA GLN A 138 -5.87 6.25 -0.28
C GLN A 138 -4.99 7.14 -1.15
N SER A 139 -4.14 6.55 -2.00
CA SER A 139 -3.29 7.29 -2.94
C SER A 139 -4.14 8.13 -3.92
N ALA A 140 -5.28 7.60 -4.39
CA ALA A 140 -6.19 8.34 -5.26
C ALA A 140 -6.79 9.57 -4.56
N VAL A 141 -7.24 9.44 -3.32
CA VAL A 141 -7.76 10.58 -2.54
C VAL A 141 -6.67 11.64 -2.32
N TYR A 142 -5.48 11.22 -1.92
CA TYR A 142 -4.35 12.15 -1.75
C TYR A 142 -4.00 12.89 -3.03
N LEU A 143 -3.91 12.18 -4.16
CA LEU A 143 -3.56 12.78 -5.45
C LEU A 143 -4.69 13.66 -6.03
N TYR A 144 -5.94 13.41 -5.63
CA TYR A 144 -7.10 14.19 -6.07
C TYR A 144 -7.34 15.43 -5.20
N ASP A 145 -7.36 15.28 -3.89
CA ASP A 145 -7.71 16.33 -2.91
C ASP A 145 -6.49 17.00 -2.26
N GLY A 146 -5.27 16.49 -2.50
CA GLY A 146 -4.03 16.97 -1.88
C GLY A 146 -3.85 16.56 -0.42
N GLN A 147 -4.77 15.77 0.13
CA GLN A 147 -4.77 15.31 1.52
C GLN A 147 -5.24 13.86 1.60
N PHE A 148 -4.64 13.10 2.50
CA PHE A 148 -5.11 11.74 2.79
C PHE A 148 -6.49 11.77 3.46
N PRO A 149 -7.31 10.71 3.29
CA PRO A 149 -8.61 10.64 3.96
C PRO A 149 -8.43 10.67 5.48
N GLU A 150 -9.27 11.42 6.19
CA GLU A 150 -9.25 11.51 7.66
C GLU A 150 -9.40 10.14 8.34
N HIS A 151 -10.10 9.21 7.68
CA HIS A 151 -10.32 7.86 8.14
C HIS A 151 -10.02 6.85 7.04
N GLN A 152 -8.99 6.02 7.27
CA GLN A 152 -8.72 4.86 6.42
C GLN A 152 -9.87 3.85 6.55
N LYS A 153 -10.35 3.37 5.40
CA LYS A 153 -11.41 2.37 5.31
C LYS A 153 -11.15 1.36 4.20
N VAL A 154 -11.77 0.20 4.36
CA VAL A 154 -11.88 -0.78 3.28
C VAL A 154 -13.17 -0.54 2.53
N VAL A 155 -13.07 -0.53 1.20
CA VAL A 155 -14.23 -0.50 0.30
C VAL A 155 -14.25 -1.76 -0.54
N LEU A 156 -15.43 -2.36 -0.69
CA LEU A 156 -15.63 -3.48 -1.59
C LEU A 156 -16.24 -2.98 -2.88
N PHE A 157 -15.95 -3.66 -3.98
CA PHE A 157 -16.43 -3.30 -5.30
C PHE A 157 -16.77 -4.56 -6.11
N GLU A 158 -17.67 -4.39 -7.06
CA GLU A 158 -18.10 -5.47 -7.93
C GLU A 158 -16.96 -5.93 -8.83
N GLN A 159 -16.88 -7.24 -9.08
CA GLN A 159 -15.78 -7.91 -9.75
C GLN A 159 -15.43 -7.29 -11.11
N ASP A 160 -16.44 -6.82 -11.81
CA ASP A 160 -16.38 -6.21 -13.14
C ASP A 160 -15.60 -4.88 -13.14
N LYS A 161 -15.45 -4.25 -11.97
CA LYS A 161 -14.75 -2.96 -11.80
C LYS A 161 -13.25 -3.11 -11.52
N LEU A 162 -12.79 -4.31 -11.12
CA LEU A 162 -11.36 -4.60 -10.88
C LEU A 162 -10.58 -4.79 -12.19
N LEU A 163 -11.27 -5.12 -13.29
CA LEU A 163 -10.68 -5.31 -14.62
C LEU A 163 -10.01 -4.07 -15.22
N PHE A 164 -10.16 -2.90 -14.57
CA PHE A 164 -9.67 -1.61 -15.03
C PHE A 164 -8.55 -1.02 -14.16
N ILE A 165 -7.96 -1.83 -13.27
CA ILE A 165 -6.79 -1.48 -12.46
C ILE A 165 -5.51 -1.97 -13.08
#